data_AF-A0A6B8KDL6-F1
#
_entry.id   AF-A0A6B8KDL6-F1
#
_cell.length_a   1.000
_cell.length_b   1.000
_cell.length_c   1.000
_cell.angle_alpha   90.00
_cell.angle_beta   90.00
_cell.angle_gamma   90.00
#
_symmetry.space_group_name_H-M   'P 1'
#
loop_
_entity.id
_entity.type
_entity.pdbx_description
1 polymer ?
#
loop_
_entity_poly.entity_id
_entity_poly.type
_entity_poly.pdbx_seq_one_letter_code
_entity_poly.pdbx_strand_id
1 'polypeptide(L)'
;MTTISRTIVHAVILSVSAVHSLTARADGGPPYPSGPSVWVPFANATQVGDPSKYVSPQITVGFNSPNATDVHPTFIVTMDTGSTGIIVGSSYFTPPTNGTLDPSFVGPGSETLTSSGFQFTGDWYETTINLYGASNTVVASSTVPVMAVTKVSCLPDSRICDPNNLPAAADTHYFGIGFSGGAGQPQGTPDKNAFLNVTSVTGETSVPSPGYILSTQGVQIGLTSSNTQGFSLIKLEPLLAPNAAQWQIAPASANVLTDWQHARGTITVNGTSGSAGILFDTGVTTGFLTPPIGVTPQVGTGPTGAECNGSTPPSCAVSGTSVRVSFSNGTSPVASFQYTVGPNNGAQNGNPVSPYAVSVERNGASFLNATVRFLQGFTYFYDAANGFIGLKATGETPTQFAASIPSAMAVEGVFQCFFSWAGPNFVSPPSRWYDRLTTPKYKWPYTYIYYQHDQIYVGVSSGNLASGNIPATTSNSVYTLGSDGQYTNRGALSDWLAAAGCQ
;
A
#
# COMPACT_ATOMS: atom_id res chain seq x y z
N MET A 1 35.97 29.95 -4.71
CA MET A 1 36.16 29.01 -3.59
C MET A 1 34.98 28.03 -3.48
N THR A 2 34.54 27.43 -4.60
CA THR A 2 33.25 26.70 -4.67
C THR A 2 33.33 25.37 -5.43
N THR A 3 34.54 24.89 -5.72
CA THR A 3 34.77 23.66 -6.52
C THR A 3 35.30 22.48 -5.70
N ILE A 4 35.66 22.70 -4.43
CA ILE A 4 36.24 21.68 -3.54
C ILE A 4 35.16 20.77 -2.90
N SER A 5 33.88 21.15 -2.92
CA SER A 5 32.82 20.43 -2.18
C SER A 5 32.25 19.18 -2.89
N ARG A 6 32.35 19.04 -4.21
CA ARG A 6 31.77 17.87 -4.92
C ARG A 6 32.72 16.67 -4.94
N THR A 7 34.03 16.90 -5.09
CA THR A 7 35.03 15.84 -5.23
C THR A 7 35.29 15.11 -3.91
N ILE A 8 35.25 15.83 -2.77
CA ILE A 8 35.39 15.24 -1.43
C ILE A 8 34.21 14.31 -1.13
N VAL A 9 32.97 14.69 -1.50
CA VAL A 9 31.77 13.87 -1.31
C VAL A 9 31.81 12.61 -2.19
N HIS A 10 32.26 12.69 -3.44
CA HIS A 10 32.40 11.52 -4.32
C HIS A 10 33.50 10.55 -3.84
N ALA A 11 34.62 11.07 -3.32
CA ALA A 11 35.70 10.25 -2.77
C ALA A 11 35.25 9.52 -1.49
N VAL A 12 34.37 10.12 -0.68
CA VAL A 12 33.78 9.51 0.52
C VAL A 12 32.82 8.36 0.18
N ILE A 13 32.03 8.47 -0.90
CA ILE A 13 31.15 7.37 -1.37
C ILE A 13 31.99 6.17 -1.85
N LEU A 14 33.06 6.42 -2.60
CA LEU A 14 33.93 5.36 -3.15
C LEU A 14 34.80 4.66 -2.09
N SER A 15 35.23 5.35 -1.04
CA SER A 15 36.13 4.78 -0.02
C SER A 15 35.42 3.98 1.09
N VAL A 16 34.12 4.19 1.30
CA VAL A 16 33.30 3.40 2.26
C VAL A 16 32.85 2.06 1.66
N SER A 17 32.87 1.91 0.33
CA SER A 17 32.46 0.67 -0.35
C SER A 17 33.41 -0.53 -0.12
N ALA A 18 34.63 -0.29 0.37
CA ALA A 18 35.66 -1.33 0.55
C ALA A 18 35.94 -1.71 2.01
N VAL A 19 35.32 -1.05 2.99
CA VAL A 19 35.52 -1.35 4.41
C VAL A 19 34.25 -2.01 4.95
N HIS A 20 34.24 -3.34 4.91
CA HIS A 20 33.38 -4.23 5.70
C HIS A 20 32.03 -3.63 6.10
N SER A 21 31.00 -3.91 5.29
CA SER A 21 29.60 -3.83 5.68
C SER A 21 29.35 -4.73 6.89
N LEU A 22 29.75 -4.28 8.08
CA LEU A 22 29.00 -4.55 9.29
C LEU A 22 27.69 -3.80 9.10
N THR A 23 26.78 -4.39 8.31
CA THR A 23 25.38 -3.99 8.27
C THR A 23 24.96 -3.83 9.72
N ALA A 24 24.72 -2.59 10.14
CA ALA A 24 23.97 -2.35 11.35
C ALA A 24 22.66 -3.09 11.14
N ARG A 25 22.55 -4.28 11.75
CA ARG A 25 21.28 -5.00 11.79
C ARG A 25 20.34 -4.08 12.52
N ALA A 26 19.45 -3.41 11.79
CA ALA A 26 18.26 -2.84 12.37
C ALA A 26 17.39 -4.03 12.82
N ASP A 27 17.79 -4.69 13.92
CA ASP A 27 17.15 -5.90 14.47
C ASP A 27 15.84 -5.55 15.20
N GLY A 28 15.47 -4.27 15.29
CA GLY A 28 14.18 -3.82 15.81
C GLY A 28 13.22 -3.44 14.70
N GLY A 29 12.07 -4.12 14.62
CA GLY A 29 10.91 -3.58 13.91
C GLY A 29 10.49 -2.20 14.47
N PRO A 30 9.62 -1.46 13.75
CA PRO A 30 9.15 -0.17 14.25
C PRO A 30 8.47 -0.32 15.62
N PRO A 31 8.67 0.64 16.54
CA PRO A 31 8.00 0.59 17.83
C PRO A 31 6.51 0.89 17.64
N TYR A 32 5.66 -0.10 17.90
CA TYR A 32 4.21 0.09 17.87
C TYR A 32 3.70 0.62 19.21
N PRO A 33 2.76 1.59 19.21
CA PRO A 33 2.24 2.17 20.44
C PRO A 33 1.36 1.18 21.21
N SER A 34 1.14 1.46 22.49
CA SER A 34 -0.07 1.04 23.18
C SER A 34 -1.21 1.96 22.74
N GLY A 35 -2.38 1.42 22.40
CA GLY A 35 -3.49 2.24 21.95
C GLY A 35 -4.71 1.41 21.55
N PRO A 36 -5.80 2.07 21.14
CA PRO A 36 -7.01 1.40 20.73
C PRO A 36 -6.77 0.65 19.44
N SER A 37 -7.49 -0.47 19.32
CA SER A 37 -7.53 -1.28 18.13
C SER A 37 -8.93 -1.84 18.01
N VAL A 38 -9.54 -1.72 16.84
CA VAL A 38 -10.96 -2.03 16.62
C VAL A 38 -11.13 -3.14 15.61
N TRP A 39 -12.06 -4.06 15.89
CA TRP A 39 -12.35 -5.21 15.03
C TRP A 39 -13.58 -4.95 14.16
N VAL A 40 -13.43 -5.13 12.85
CA VAL A 40 -14.52 -5.12 11.85
C VAL A 40 -14.52 -6.49 11.17
N PRO A 41 -15.54 -7.33 11.41
CA PRO A 41 -15.62 -8.64 10.79
C PRO A 41 -15.99 -8.54 9.32
N PHE A 42 -15.59 -9.54 8.53
CA PHE A 42 -16.14 -9.68 7.20
C PHE A 42 -17.58 -10.20 7.27
N ALA A 43 -18.49 -9.55 6.55
CA ALA A 43 -19.88 -9.97 6.39
C ALA A 43 -19.99 -11.37 5.75
N ASN A 44 -18.97 -11.77 4.99
CA ASN A 44 -18.84 -13.06 4.32
C ASN A 44 -17.63 -13.88 4.82
N ALA A 45 -17.25 -13.73 6.10
CA ALA A 45 -16.08 -14.39 6.70
C ALA A 45 -16.03 -15.91 6.47
N THR A 46 -17.18 -16.61 6.50
CA THR A 46 -17.24 -18.05 6.22
C THR A 46 -16.81 -18.37 4.79
N GLN A 47 -17.25 -17.58 3.81
CA GLN A 47 -16.86 -17.77 2.42
C GLN A 47 -15.39 -17.37 2.18
N VAL A 48 -14.91 -16.30 2.81
CA VAL A 48 -13.51 -15.88 2.71
C VAL A 48 -12.59 -16.93 3.34
N GLY A 49 -12.98 -17.53 4.47
CA GLY A 49 -12.24 -18.60 5.14
C GLY A 49 -12.27 -19.95 4.42
N ASP A 50 -13.13 -20.12 3.42
CA ASP A 50 -13.21 -21.35 2.62
C ASP A 50 -12.38 -21.19 1.32
N PRO A 51 -11.20 -21.85 1.21
CA PRO A 51 -10.34 -21.75 0.05
C PRO A 51 -10.96 -22.34 -1.23
N SER A 52 -12.16 -22.93 -1.20
CA SER A 52 -12.88 -23.35 -2.40
C SER A 52 -13.76 -22.26 -3.01
N LYS A 53 -14.05 -21.17 -2.28
CA LYS A 53 -15.06 -20.18 -2.71
C LYS A 53 -14.54 -19.10 -3.63
N TYR A 54 -13.26 -18.73 -3.52
CA TYR A 54 -12.65 -17.65 -4.31
C TYR A 54 -13.53 -16.38 -4.30
N VAL A 55 -13.73 -15.80 -3.12
CA VAL A 55 -14.51 -14.58 -2.96
C VAL A 55 -13.69 -13.50 -2.28
N SER A 56 -13.93 -12.25 -2.69
CA SER A 56 -13.39 -11.09 -2.02
C SER A 56 -14.10 -10.83 -0.69
N PRO A 57 -13.39 -10.33 0.32
CA PRO A 57 -13.98 -9.99 1.61
C PRO A 57 -14.92 -8.80 1.48
N GLN A 58 -16.00 -8.84 2.25
CA GLN A 58 -17.00 -7.79 2.31
C GLN A 58 -17.14 -7.28 3.74
N ILE A 59 -17.36 -5.99 3.91
CA ILE A 59 -17.60 -5.35 5.21
C ILE A 59 -18.92 -4.60 5.18
N THR A 60 -19.50 -4.37 6.37
CA THR A 60 -20.66 -3.51 6.51
C THR A 60 -20.23 -2.08 6.86
N VAL A 61 -20.73 -1.12 6.11
CA VAL A 61 -20.47 0.31 6.29
C VAL A 61 -21.77 1.12 6.17
N GLY A 62 -21.72 2.41 6.51
CA GLY A 62 -22.86 3.30 6.37
C GLY A 62 -22.47 4.75 6.60
N PHE A 63 -23.27 5.67 6.09
CA PHE A 63 -23.12 7.11 6.31
C PHE A 63 -24.06 7.59 7.41
N ASN A 64 -23.77 8.74 8.01
CA ASN A 64 -24.70 9.42 8.91
C ASN A 64 -25.57 10.41 8.13
N SER A 65 -26.72 10.78 8.71
CA SER A 65 -27.49 11.94 8.25
C SER A 65 -26.58 13.20 8.26
N PRO A 66 -26.63 14.06 7.23
CA PRO A 66 -27.59 14.06 6.12
C PRO A 66 -27.15 13.23 4.89
N ASN A 67 -25.96 12.62 4.90
CA ASN A 67 -25.40 11.93 3.74
C ASN A 67 -25.90 10.48 3.57
N ALA A 68 -26.54 9.90 4.59
CA ALA A 68 -27.20 8.60 4.48
C ALA A 68 -28.38 8.65 3.49
N THR A 69 -28.66 7.52 2.85
CA THR A 69 -29.89 7.33 2.07
C THR A 69 -30.90 6.52 2.87
N ASP A 70 -32.19 6.72 2.62
CA ASP A 70 -33.24 5.87 3.19
C ASP A 70 -33.24 4.46 2.58
N VAL A 71 -32.69 4.31 1.36
CA VAL A 71 -32.63 3.05 0.63
C VAL A 71 -31.61 2.10 1.26
N HIS A 72 -30.42 2.63 1.58
CA HIS A 72 -29.30 1.87 2.10
C HIS A 72 -28.60 2.63 3.25
N PRO A 73 -29.26 2.76 4.42
CA PRO A 73 -28.66 3.44 5.58
C PRO A 73 -27.38 2.73 6.07
N THR A 74 -27.30 1.43 5.84
CA THR A 74 -26.10 0.60 5.95
C THR A 74 -26.06 -0.36 4.77
N PHE A 75 -24.87 -0.70 4.29
CA PHE A 75 -24.71 -1.60 3.16
C PHE A 75 -23.44 -2.43 3.27
N ILE A 76 -23.45 -3.58 2.60
CA ILE A 76 -22.32 -4.49 2.47
C ILE A 76 -21.54 -4.08 1.22
N VAL A 77 -20.22 -3.97 1.33
CA VAL A 77 -19.34 -3.57 0.23
C VAL A 77 -18.10 -4.44 0.20
N THR A 78 -17.59 -4.74 -1.01
CA THR A 78 -16.30 -5.41 -1.19
C THR A 78 -15.18 -4.52 -0.68
N MET A 79 -14.37 -5.06 0.21
CA MET A 79 -13.15 -4.42 0.71
C MET A 79 -11.97 -4.84 -0.17
N ASP A 80 -11.27 -3.86 -0.72
CA ASP A 80 -10.15 -4.10 -1.63
C ASP A 80 -8.84 -3.43 -1.17
N THR A 81 -7.77 -4.21 -1.02
CA THR A 81 -6.40 -3.71 -0.79
C THR A 81 -5.64 -3.38 -2.08
N GLY A 82 -6.15 -3.74 -3.25
CA GLY A 82 -5.60 -3.38 -4.57
C GLY A 82 -5.86 -1.94 -4.99
N SER A 83 -6.61 -1.19 -4.19
CA SER A 83 -7.09 0.15 -4.52
C SER A 83 -7.35 0.99 -3.26
N THR A 84 -7.49 2.30 -3.41
CA THR A 84 -7.70 3.23 -2.29
C THR A 84 -8.88 4.16 -2.55
N GLY A 85 -9.73 4.35 -1.54
CA GLY A 85 -10.83 5.30 -1.57
C GLY A 85 -12.21 4.65 -1.64
N ILE A 86 -13.24 5.45 -1.36
CA ILE A 86 -14.63 5.00 -1.36
C ILE A 86 -15.34 5.64 -2.55
N ILE A 87 -15.96 4.80 -3.37
CA ILE A 87 -16.68 5.18 -4.58
C ILE A 87 -18.10 4.65 -4.44
N VAL A 88 -19.10 5.54 -4.42
CA VAL A 88 -20.49 5.19 -4.14
C VAL A 88 -21.46 5.98 -5.00
N GLY A 89 -22.52 5.31 -5.43
CA GLY A 89 -23.63 5.89 -6.18
C GLY A 89 -24.70 6.48 -5.27
N SER A 90 -25.65 7.17 -5.90
CA SER A 90 -26.74 7.87 -5.23
C SER A 90 -27.69 6.97 -4.43
N SER A 91 -27.68 5.64 -4.63
CA SER A 91 -28.46 4.70 -3.81
C SER A 91 -27.87 4.54 -2.41
N TYR A 92 -26.58 4.84 -2.22
CA TYR A 92 -25.85 4.63 -0.95
C TYR A 92 -25.41 5.92 -0.27
N PHE A 93 -25.21 6.99 -1.03
CA PHE A 93 -24.71 8.27 -0.53
C PHE A 93 -25.51 9.44 -1.12
N THR A 94 -25.93 10.35 -0.26
CA THR A 94 -26.56 11.62 -0.61
C THR A 94 -25.51 12.74 -0.53
N PRO A 95 -25.06 13.31 -1.66
CA PRO A 95 -24.22 14.51 -1.62
C PRO A 95 -24.94 15.67 -0.92
N PRO A 96 -24.21 16.61 -0.30
CA PRO A 96 -24.83 17.80 0.29
C PRO A 96 -25.69 18.57 -0.71
N THR A 97 -26.79 19.17 -0.25
CA THR A 97 -27.76 19.90 -1.10
C THR A 97 -27.12 21.02 -1.91
N ASN A 98 -26.08 21.66 -1.38
CA ASN A 98 -25.36 22.74 -2.06
C ASN A 98 -24.39 22.24 -3.14
N GLY A 99 -24.25 20.92 -3.32
CA GLY A 99 -23.41 20.32 -4.34
C GLY A 99 -21.97 20.83 -4.28
N THR A 100 -21.44 21.29 -5.41
CA THR A 100 -20.06 21.83 -5.51
C THR A 100 -19.83 23.15 -4.76
N LEU A 101 -20.87 23.76 -4.20
CA LEU A 101 -20.77 24.94 -3.34
C LEU A 101 -20.69 24.59 -1.85
N ASP A 102 -20.83 23.32 -1.50
CA ASP A 102 -20.73 22.87 -0.12
C ASP A 102 -19.27 22.91 0.39
N PRO A 103 -19.01 23.28 1.66
CA PRO A 103 -17.65 23.26 2.22
C PRO A 103 -16.98 21.89 2.20
N SER A 104 -17.75 20.79 2.17
CA SER A 104 -17.21 19.44 2.05
C SER A 104 -16.85 19.05 0.61
N PHE A 105 -17.18 19.87 -0.40
CA PHE A 105 -16.78 19.60 -1.77
C PHE A 105 -15.25 19.70 -1.90
N VAL A 106 -14.65 18.58 -2.26
CA VAL A 106 -13.19 18.43 -2.37
C VAL A 106 -12.74 18.69 -3.81
N GLY A 107 -13.52 18.24 -4.79
CA GLY A 107 -13.23 18.44 -6.21
C GLY A 107 -13.75 17.32 -7.11
N PRO A 108 -13.65 17.46 -8.43
CA PRO A 108 -14.01 16.40 -9.36
C PRO A 108 -13.09 15.19 -9.22
N GLY A 109 -13.66 14.01 -9.47
CA GLY A 109 -13.02 12.73 -9.26
C GLY A 109 -13.07 11.81 -10.46
N SER A 110 -11.98 11.05 -10.67
CA SER A 110 -12.00 9.90 -11.56
C SER A 110 -11.05 8.81 -11.08
N GLU A 111 -11.57 7.59 -11.04
CA GLU A 111 -10.88 6.40 -10.55
C GLU A 111 -11.11 5.24 -11.51
N THR A 112 -10.06 4.44 -11.75
CA THR A 112 -10.10 3.31 -12.68
C THR A 112 -9.64 2.03 -11.99
N LEU A 113 -10.49 1.02 -11.99
CA LEU A 113 -10.16 -0.33 -11.55
C LEU A 113 -9.57 -1.10 -12.73
N THR A 114 -8.25 -1.12 -12.84
CA THR A 114 -7.54 -1.63 -14.03
C THR A 114 -7.68 -3.15 -14.22
N SER A 115 -7.97 -3.91 -13.17
CA SER A 115 -8.24 -5.35 -13.24
C SER A 115 -9.51 -5.65 -14.03
N SER A 116 -10.61 -4.93 -13.73
CA SER A 116 -11.93 -5.10 -14.33
C SER A 116 -12.18 -4.19 -15.55
N GLY A 117 -11.45 -3.07 -15.62
CA GLY A 117 -11.57 -2.04 -16.65
C GLY A 117 -12.70 -1.04 -16.41
N PHE A 118 -13.32 -1.02 -15.22
CA PHE A 118 -14.30 0.01 -14.88
C PHE A 118 -13.62 1.35 -14.61
N GLN A 119 -14.15 2.41 -15.20
CA GLN A 119 -13.80 3.79 -14.94
C GLN A 119 -15.01 4.51 -14.33
N PHE A 120 -14.78 5.08 -13.15
CA PHE A 120 -15.75 5.88 -12.40
C PHE A 120 -15.40 7.36 -12.54
N THR A 121 -16.42 8.19 -12.68
CA THR A 121 -16.30 9.64 -12.63
C THR A 121 -17.40 10.21 -11.74
N GLY A 122 -17.06 11.25 -10.98
CA GLY A 122 -17.95 11.84 -10.00
C GLY A 122 -17.32 13.04 -9.32
N ASP A 123 -17.84 13.37 -8.14
CA ASP A 123 -17.35 14.45 -7.30
C ASP A 123 -16.97 13.91 -5.92
N TRP A 124 -15.83 14.35 -5.39
CA TRP A 124 -15.35 13.99 -4.06
C TRP A 124 -15.97 14.91 -3.01
N TYR A 125 -16.50 14.32 -1.94
CA TYR A 125 -17.00 15.01 -0.77
C TYR A 125 -16.36 14.47 0.50
N GLU A 126 -15.84 15.34 1.35
CA GLU A 126 -15.37 14.96 2.69
C GLU A 126 -16.59 14.61 3.56
N THR A 127 -16.65 13.37 4.03
CA THR A 127 -17.79 12.90 4.82
C THR A 127 -17.35 11.86 5.83
N THR A 128 -18.22 11.58 6.80
CA THR A 128 -17.99 10.59 7.83
C THR A 128 -18.67 9.27 7.44
N ILE A 129 -17.86 8.23 7.33
CA ILE A 129 -18.31 6.85 7.17
C ILE A 129 -18.15 6.07 8.48
N ASN A 130 -19.16 5.26 8.80
CA ASN A 130 -19.17 4.38 9.96
C ASN A 130 -18.75 2.97 9.56
N LEU A 131 -17.96 2.34 10.43
CA LEU A 131 -17.52 0.96 10.34
C LEU A 131 -18.26 0.12 11.39
N TYR A 132 -18.74 -1.05 10.98
CA TYR A 132 -19.64 -1.87 11.80
C TYR A 132 -18.98 -3.14 12.32
N GLY A 133 -19.27 -3.49 13.58
CA GLY A 133 -18.84 -4.74 14.23
C GLY A 133 -19.82 -5.90 14.03
N ALA A 134 -19.56 -7.03 14.70
CA ALA A 134 -20.31 -8.31 14.55
C ALA A 134 -21.81 -8.25 14.89
N SER A 135 -22.25 -7.20 15.59
CA SER A 135 -23.66 -6.97 15.97
C SER A 135 -24.30 -5.83 15.19
N ASN A 136 -23.72 -5.43 14.04
CA ASN A 136 -24.12 -4.27 13.27
C ASN A 136 -24.15 -2.97 14.10
N THR A 137 -23.24 -2.86 15.06
CA THR A 137 -23.01 -1.67 15.87
C THR A 137 -21.84 -0.88 15.30
N VAL A 138 -21.92 0.45 15.29
CA VAL A 138 -20.78 1.29 14.92
C VAL A 138 -19.65 1.08 15.93
N VAL A 139 -18.49 0.67 15.44
CA VAL A 139 -17.28 0.45 16.26
C VAL A 139 -16.22 1.52 16.03
N ALA A 140 -16.23 2.14 14.86
CA ALA A 140 -15.38 3.28 14.52
C ALA A 140 -16.01 4.14 13.42
N SER A 141 -15.58 5.38 13.33
CA SER A 141 -15.93 6.28 12.24
C SER A 141 -14.66 6.90 11.64
N SER A 142 -14.70 7.15 10.34
CA SER A 142 -13.59 7.75 9.58
C SER A 142 -14.11 8.95 8.80
N THR A 143 -13.34 10.03 8.74
CA THR A 143 -13.66 11.20 7.92
C THR A 143 -12.70 11.24 6.75
N VAL A 144 -13.22 11.04 5.54
CA VAL A 144 -12.43 10.88 4.30
C VAL A 144 -13.19 11.44 3.10
N PRO A 145 -12.51 11.76 1.98
CA PRO A 145 -13.18 12.02 0.71
C PRO A 145 -13.87 10.75 0.19
N VAL A 146 -15.12 10.90 -0.21
CA VAL A 146 -15.96 9.86 -0.81
C VAL A 146 -16.44 10.35 -2.17
N MET A 147 -16.26 9.55 -3.22
CA MET A 147 -16.68 9.90 -4.56
C MET A 147 -18.16 9.56 -4.74
N ALA A 148 -18.97 10.60 -4.96
CA ALA A 148 -20.33 10.47 -5.46
C ALA A 148 -20.30 10.22 -6.97
N VAL A 149 -20.54 8.98 -7.39
CA VAL A 149 -20.46 8.57 -8.79
C VAL A 149 -21.61 9.17 -9.59
N THR A 150 -21.27 9.82 -10.70
CA THR A 150 -22.24 10.32 -11.68
C THR A 150 -22.23 9.50 -12.97
N LYS A 151 -21.13 8.80 -13.26
CA LYS A 151 -20.99 7.97 -14.46
C LYS A 151 -20.01 6.81 -14.25
N VAL A 152 -20.39 5.67 -14.85
CA VAL A 152 -19.55 4.48 -15.01
C VAL A 152 -19.26 4.31 -16.51
N SER A 153 -18.06 3.89 -16.86
CA SER A 153 -17.64 3.59 -18.23
C SER A 153 -16.59 2.48 -18.23
N CYS A 154 -16.25 1.96 -19.42
CA CYS A 154 -15.19 0.97 -19.59
C CYS A 154 -13.94 1.59 -20.20
N LEU A 155 -12.78 1.12 -19.76
CA LEU A 155 -11.54 1.28 -20.53
C LEU A 155 -11.68 0.59 -21.90
N PRO A 156 -11.00 1.11 -22.94
CA PRO A 156 -10.78 0.35 -24.16
C PRO A 156 -10.11 -1.00 -23.83
N ASP A 157 -10.56 -2.08 -24.48
CA ASP A 157 -10.05 -3.44 -24.30
C ASP A 157 -10.16 -3.99 -22.85
N SER A 158 -11.15 -3.52 -22.08
CA SER A 158 -11.44 -4.05 -20.74
C SER A 158 -11.74 -5.55 -20.77
N ARG A 159 -11.16 -6.27 -19.80
CA ARG A 159 -11.31 -7.74 -19.68
C ARG A 159 -12.72 -8.16 -19.28
N ILE A 160 -13.37 -7.35 -18.43
CA ILE A 160 -14.64 -7.69 -17.78
C ILE A 160 -15.71 -6.64 -18.09
N CYS A 161 -15.35 -5.36 -18.01
CA CYS A 161 -16.30 -4.29 -18.25
C CYS A 161 -16.88 -4.40 -19.68
N ASP A 162 -18.21 -4.51 -19.78
CA ASP A 162 -18.95 -4.50 -21.04
C ASP A 162 -19.68 -3.16 -21.17
N PRO A 163 -19.35 -2.33 -22.18
CA PRO A 163 -20.01 -1.03 -22.35
C PRO A 163 -21.52 -1.15 -22.62
N ASN A 164 -22.01 -2.32 -23.03
CA ASN A 164 -23.44 -2.59 -23.24
C ASN A 164 -24.16 -3.09 -21.97
N ASN A 165 -23.40 -3.44 -20.93
CA ASN A 165 -23.91 -3.99 -19.68
C ASN A 165 -23.18 -3.39 -18.48
N LEU A 166 -23.24 -2.05 -18.38
CA LEU A 166 -22.67 -1.31 -17.26
C LEU A 166 -23.59 -1.37 -16.04
N PRO A 167 -23.03 -1.44 -14.81
CA PRO A 167 -23.82 -1.24 -13.62
C PRO A 167 -24.39 0.18 -13.61
N ALA A 168 -25.59 0.34 -13.02
CA ALA A 168 -26.15 1.66 -12.80
C ALA A 168 -25.20 2.48 -11.91
N ALA A 169 -24.93 3.73 -12.30
CA ALA A 169 -24.11 4.64 -11.49
C ALA A 169 -24.67 4.78 -10.07
N ALA A 170 -26.00 4.81 -9.94
CA ALA A 170 -26.71 4.88 -8.66
C ALA A 170 -26.37 3.71 -7.72
N ASP A 171 -26.13 2.51 -8.25
CA ASP A 171 -25.93 1.28 -7.48
C ASP A 171 -24.45 0.88 -7.35
N THR A 172 -23.53 1.75 -7.79
CA THR A 172 -22.09 1.53 -7.63
C THR A 172 -21.72 1.67 -6.15
N HIS A 173 -20.91 0.76 -5.62
CA HIS A 173 -20.33 0.88 -4.28
C HIS A 173 -19.02 0.09 -4.21
N TYR A 174 -17.98 0.71 -3.68
CA TYR A 174 -16.63 0.18 -3.64
C TYR A 174 -15.86 0.76 -2.45
N PHE A 175 -14.99 -0.05 -1.84
CA PHE A 175 -14.28 0.31 -0.62
C PHE A 175 -12.80 -0.12 -0.70
N GLY A 176 -11.96 0.78 -1.19
CA GLY A 176 -10.51 0.61 -1.30
C GLY A 176 -9.77 1.02 -0.03
N ILE A 177 -8.92 0.13 0.49
CA ILE A 177 -8.07 0.30 1.69
C ILE A 177 -6.59 0.07 1.41
N GLY A 178 -6.19 0.01 0.16
CA GLY A 178 -4.83 -0.16 -0.30
C GLY A 178 -3.96 1.08 -0.10
N PHE A 179 -2.85 1.08 -0.84
CA PHE A 179 -1.85 2.14 -0.92
C PHE A 179 -1.17 2.05 -2.30
N SER A 180 -0.27 2.98 -2.61
CA SER A 180 0.40 3.05 -3.92
C SER A 180 -0.53 3.42 -5.06
N GLY A 181 -1.31 4.51 -4.92
CA GLY A 181 -2.31 4.99 -5.89
C GLY A 181 -1.85 4.89 -7.35
N GLY A 182 -2.13 3.75 -7.98
CA GLY A 182 -1.39 3.26 -9.14
C GLY A 182 -1.78 3.96 -10.44
N ALA A 183 -1.32 3.42 -11.57
CA ALA A 183 -1.58 3.97 -12.91
C ALA A 183 -3.08 4.13 -13.27
N GLY A 184 -3.99 3.48 -12.55
CA GLY A 184 -5.45 3.65 -12.68
C GLY A 184 -6.12 4.45 -11.57
N GLN A 185 -5.41 4.75 -10.47
CA GLN A 185 -5.97 5.44 -9.32
C GLN A 185 -5.16 6.68 -8.96
N PRO A 186 -5.12 7.67 -9.86
CA PRO A 186 -4.28 8.85 -9.67
C PRO A 186 -4.68 9.67 -8.43
N GLN A 187 -5.90 9.52 -7.91
CA GLN A 187 -6.37 10.18 -6.69
C GLN A 187 -6.51 9.21 -5.51
N GLY A 188 -6.10 7.95 -5.66
CA GLY A 188 -6.10 6.88 -4.65
C GLY A 188 -5.00 7.04 -3.60
N THR A 189 -5.02 8.17 -2.90
CA THR A 189 -4.02 8.58 -1.90
C THR A 189 -4.43 8.19 -0.48
N PRO A 190 -3.48 8.12 0.47
CA PRO A 190 -3.76 7.68 1.84
C PRO A 190 -4.84 8.48 2.59
N ASP A 191 -5.09 9.75 2.26
CA ASP A 191 -6.20 10.56 2.82
C ASP A 191 -7.60 9.99 2.53
N LYS A 192 -7.73 9.10 1.53
CA LYS A 192 -9.01 8.47 1.16
C LYS A 192 -9.17 7.07 1.74
N ASN A 193 -8.14 6.54 2.40
CA ASN A 193 -8.21 5.24 3.05
C ASN A 193 -8.90 5.37 4.41
N ALA A 194 -10.14 4.93 4.52
CA ALA A 194 -10.91 5.03 5.76
C ALA A 194 -10.20 4.35 6.96
N PHE A 195 -9.47 3.25 6.74
CA PHE A 195 -8.80 2.55 7.84
C PHE A 195 -7.57 3.29 8.38
N LEU A 196 -7.01 4.22 7.61
CA LEU A 196 -5.90 5.08 8.05
C LEU A 196 -6.38 6.40 8.66
N ASN A 197 -7.64 6.79 8.39
CA ASN A 197 -8.22 8.07 8.74
C ASN A 197 -9.40 7.93 9.73
N VAL A 198 -9.27 6.99 10.67
CA VAL A 198 -10.23 6.82 11.77
C VAL A 198 -10.19 8.06 12.66
N THR A 199 -11.34 8.70 12.84
CA THR A 199 -11.50 9.91 13.65
C THR A 199 -12.13 9.64 15.01
N SER A 200 -12.82 8.50 15.17
CA SER A 200 -13.36 8.06 16.45
C SER A 200 -13.47 6.53 16.55
N VAL A 201 -13.35 6.01 17.77
CA VAL A 201 -13.60 4.61 18.11
C VAL A 201 -14.58 4.59 19.28
N THR A 202 -15.60 3.73 19.19
CA THR A 202 -16.66 3.66 20.20
C THR A 202 -16.08 3.25 21.56
N GLY A 203 -16.23 4.11 22.56
CA GLY A 203 -15.76 3.86 23.93
C GLY A 203 -14.31 4.23 24.21
N GLU A 204 -13.59 4.78 23.21
CA GLU A 204 -12.18 5.15 23.33
C GLU A 204 -12.00 6.68 23.26
N THR A 205 -10.98 7.19 23.94
CA THR A 205 -10.64 8.62 23.96
C THR A 205 -9.51 9.01 23.00
N SER A 206 -8.87 8.02 22.38
CA SER A 206 -7.80 8.20 21.42
C SER A 206 -8.13 7.50 20.11
N VAL A 207 -7.46 7.91 19.03
CA VAL A 207 -7.60 7.27 17.72
C VAL A 207 -6.53 6.18 17.53
N PRO A 208 -6.80 5.14 16.73
CA PRO A 208 -5.84 4.08 16.48
C PRO A 208 -4.59 4.56 15.73
N SER A 209 -3.47 3.85 15.90
CA SER A 209 -2.29 4.03 15.03
C SER A 209 -2.65 3.69 13.58
N PRO A 210 -2.26 4.50 12.58
CA PRO A 210 -2.69 4.31 11.20
C PRO A 210 -2.08 3.03 10.61
N GLY A 211 -2.94 2.05 10.36
CA GLY A 211 -2.58 0.74 9.87
C GLY A 211 -3.63 -0.29 10.30
N TYR A 212 -3.56 -1.46 9.72
CA TYR A 212 -4.56 -2.50 9.94
C TYR A 212 -3.99 -3.90 9.71
N ILE A 213 -4.60 -4.91 10.32
CA ILE A 213 -4.29 -6.32 10.16
C ILE A 213 -5.49 -7.02 9.54
N LEU A 214 -5.29 -7.74 8.43
CA LEU A 214 -6.26 -8.56 7.74
C LEU A 214 -6.04 -10.05 8.02
N SER A 215 -7.16 -10.77 8.14
CA SER A 215 -7.23 -12.22 8.19
C SER A 215 -8.38 -12.69 7.31
N THR A 216 -8.67 -13.99 7.27
CA THR A 216 -9.88 -14.50 6.61
C THR A 216 -11.19 -14.13 7.32
N GLN A 217 -11.11 -13.60 8.56
CA GLN A 217 -12.28 -13.34 9.39
C GLN A 217 -12.71 -11.87 9.41
N GLY A 218 -11.82 -10.96 9.05
CA GLY A 218 -12.03 -9.54 9.24
C GLY A 218 -10.74 -8.74 9.29
N VAL A 219 -10.90 -7.49 9.68
CA VAL A 219 -9.85 -6.50 9.83
C VAL A 219 -9.78 -5.98 11.26
N GLN A 220 -8.56 -5.93 11.80
CA GLN A 220 -8.22 -5.23 13.01
C GLN A 220 -7.59 -3.89 12.63
N ILE A 221 -8.27 -2.77 12.86
CA ILE A 221 -7.79 -1.43 12.55
C ILE A 221 -7.09 -0.85 13.78
N GLY A 222 -5.90 -0.31 13.60
CA GLY A 222 -5.04 0.11 14.70
C GLY A 222 -3.94 -0.89 15.02
N LEU A 223 -2.70 -0.53 14.69
CA LEU A 223 -1.53 -1.33 15.06
C LEU A 223 -1.12 -1.05 16.51
N THR A 224 -0.87 -2.12 17.26
CA THR A 224 -0.42 -2.07 18.64
C THR A 224 0.78 -3.01 18.83
N SER A 225 1.57 -2.79 19.88
CA SER A 225 2.66 -3.71 20.25
C SER A 225 2.20 -5.14 20.55
N SER A 226 0.93 -5.36 20.86
CA SER A 226 0.36 -6.69 21.12
C SER A 226 0.00 -7.41 19.81
N ASN A 227 -0.76 -6.75 18.93
CA ASN A 227 -1.30 -7.40 17.74
C ASN A 227 -0.30 -7.53 16.58
N THR A 228 0.84 -6.83 16.64
CA THR A 228 1.92 -6.90 15.62
C THR A 228 2.97 -7.97 15.89
N GLN A 229 2.83 -8.76 16.95
CA GLN A 229 3.83 -9.76 17.33
C GLN A 229 3.88 -10.95 16.38
N GLY A 230 5.11 -11.36 16.05
CA GLY A 230 5.40 -12.57 15.29
C GLY A 230 5.17 -12.46 13.78
N PHE A 231 5.00 -11.25 13.25
CA PHE A 231 5.00 -11.01 11.81
C PHE A 231 6.42 -10.94 11.27
N SER A 232 6.62 -11.42 10.04
CA SER A 232 7.76 -11.07 9.21
C SER A 232 7.48 -9.73 8.54
N LEU A 233 8.41 -8.78 8.65
CA LEU A 233 8.24 -7.43 8.15
C LEU A 233 8.90 -7.27 6.79
N ILE A 234 8.19 -6.66 5.85
CA ILE A 234 8.76 -6.25 4.55
C ILE A 234 8.71 -4.74 4.48
N LYS A 235 9.87 -4.11 4.36
CA LYS A 235 9.99 -2.66 4.22
C LYS A 235 9.46 -2.23 2.86
N LEU A 236 8.58 -1.23 2.86
CA LEU A 236 8.09 -0.60 1.63
C LEU A 236 9.00 0.57 1.24
N GLU A 237 9.09 0.80 -0.07
CA GLU A 237 9.72 2.01 -0.60
C GLU A 237 8.70 3.15 -0.60
N PRO A 238 9.08 4.38 -0.22
CA PRO A 238 8.18 5.51 -0.36
C PRO A 238 7.85 5.74 -1.83
N LEU A 239 6.60 6.08 -2.11
CA LEU A 239 6.20 6.62 -3.39
C LEU A 239 6.70 8.06 -3.45
N LEU A 240 7.71 8.33 -4.29
CA LEU A 240 8.35 9.64 -4.35
C LEU A 240 7.32 10.70 -4.78
N ALA A 241 6.87 11.48 -3.79
CA ALA A 241 5.95 12.62 -3.89
C ALA A 241 4.82 12.43 -4.91
N PRO A 242 3.68 11.84 -4.51
CA PRO A 242 2.40 12.25 -5.09
C PRO A 242 2.37 13.77 -5.16
N ASN A 243 2.02 14.32 -6.31
CA ASN A 243 1.92 15.76 -6.45
C ASN A 243 0.91 16.27 -5.41
N ALA A 244 1.10 17.46 -4.86
CA ALA A 244 0.18 17.98 -3.84
C ALA A 244 -1.26 18.18 -4.35
N ALA A 245 -1.48 18.08 -5.67
CA ALA A 245 -2.81 18.09 -6.27
C ALA A 245 -3.52 16.72 -6.20
N GLN A 246 -2.81 15.62 -5.90
CA GLN A 246 -3.37 14.28 -5.68
C GLN A 246 -3.91 14.13 -4.25
N TRP A 247 -3.23 14.73 -3.27
CA TRP A 247 -3.73 14.86 -1.90
C TRP A 247 -4.78 15.96 -1.88
N GLN A 248 -6.03 15.56 -1.74
CA GLN A 248 -7.10 16.55 -1.80
C GLN A 248 -7.46 17.06 -0.41
N ILE A 249 -7.27 16.23 0.62
CA ILE A 249 -7.35 16.66 2.01
C ILE A 249 -6.16 16.15 2.81
N ALA A 250 -5.99 16.75 3.98
CA ALA A 250 -5.06 16.27 5.00
C ALA A 250 -5.53 14.94 5.61
N PRO A 251 -4.65 13.93 5.78
CA PRO A 251 -5.00 12.73 6.50
C PRO A 251 -5.28 13.06 7.98
N ALA A 252 -6.19 12.29 8.61
CA ALA A 252 -6.55 12.48 10.02
C ALA A 252 -5.35 12.23 10.95
N SER A 253 -4.45 11.32 10.54
CA SER A 253 -3.21 11.06 11.26
C SER A 253 -2.05 11.78 10.61
N ALA A 254 -1.39 12.63 11.40
CA ALA A 254 -0.15 13.29 11.04
C ALA A 254 1.04 12.34 10.87
N ASN A 255 0.85 11.02 10.95
CA ASN A 255 1.87 10.03 10.63
C ASN A 255 1.68 9.41 9.22
N VAL A 256 0.63 9.80 8.49
CA VAL A 256 0.29 9.25 7.17
C VAL A 256 0.56 10.28 6.07
N LEU A 257 1.75 10.89 6.01
CA LEU A 257 2.08 11.85 4.94
C LEU A 257 3.06 11.30 3.92
N THR A 258 3.12 9.98 3.81
CA THR A 258 3.85 9.28 2.76
C THR A 258 2.95 8.19 2.23
N ASP A 259 2.76 8.17 0.92
CA ASP A 259 2.26 6.97 0.26
C ASP A 259 3.43 6.04 -0.04
N TRP A 260 3.16 4.74 -0.14
CA TRP A 260 4.17 3.72 -0.27
C TRP A 260 4.03 3.00 -1.61
N GLN A 261 5.12 2.44 -2.12
CA GLN A 261 5.08 1.52 -3.26
C GLN A 261 4.67 0.13 -2.79
N HIS A 262 4.08 -0.65 -3.69
CA HIS A 262 3.89 -2.09 -3.49
C HIS A 262 5.17 -2.77 -2.99
N ALA A 263 5.02 -3.84 -2.21
CA ALA A 263 6.15 -4.57 -1.67
C ALA A 263 7.05 -5.09 -2.80
N ARG A 264 8.37 -4.90 -2.69
CA ARG A 264 9.32 -5.51 -3.62
C ARG A 264 9.75 -6.87 -3.12
N GLY A 265 9.78 -7.84 -4.02
CA GLY A 265 10.27 -9.18 -3.75
C GLY A 265 10.87 -9.82 -4.99
N THR A 266 11.30 -11.07 -4.86
CA THR A 266 11.70 -11.90 -5.99
C THR A 266 10.52 -12.76 -6.42
N ILE A 267 10.16 -12.70 -7.71
CA ILE A 267 9.27 -13.68 -8.34
C ILE A 267 10.13 -14.65 -9.14
N THR A 268 9.92 -15.94 -8.95
CA THR A 268 10.44 -17.00 -9.81
C THR A 268 9.31 -17.62 -10.61
N VAL A 269 9.38 -17.56 -11.94
CA VAL A 269 8.42 -18.18 -12.86
C VAL A 269 9.14 -19.22 -13.70
N ASN A 270 8.70 -20.48 -13.62
CA ASN A 270 9.32 -21.61 -14.35
C ASN A 270 10.85 -21.67 -14.20
N GLY A 271 11.35 -21.38 -13.00
CA GLY A 271 12.78 -21.39 -12.67
C GLY A 271 13.54 -20.10 -12.96
N THR A 272 12.95 -19.14 -13.68
CA THR A 272 13.56 -17.82 -13.94
C THR A 272 13.13 -16.82 -12.88
N SER A 273 14.09 -16.22 -12.19
CA SER A 273 13.86 -15.25 -11.11
C SER A 273 14.10 -13.81 -11.56
N GLY A 274 13.34 -12.88 -11.00
CA GLY A 274 13.59 -11.44 -11.12
C GLY A 274 12.95 -10.65 -9.98
N SER A 275 13.48 -9.44 -9.75
CA SER A 275 12.84 -8.48 -8.84
C SER A 275 11.52 -8.00 -9.43
N ALA A 276 10.51 -7.86 -8.58
CA ALA A 276 9.17 -7.48 -8.99
C ALA A 276 8.42 -6.73 -7.88
N GLY A 277 7.43 -5.93 -8.29
CA GLY A 277 6.41 -5.43 -7.38
C GLY A 277 5.37 -6.51 -7.07
N ILE A 278 4.99 -6.65 -5.81
CA ILE A 278 3.99 -7.59 -5.33
C ILE A 278 2.84 -6.80 -4.72
N LEU A 279 1.68 -6.89 -5.36
CA LEU A 279 0.44 -6.32 -4.85
C LEU A 279 -0.36 -7.41 -4.14
N PHE A 280 -0.69 -7.17 -2.88
CA PHE A 280 -1.62 -7.98 -2.09
C PHE A 280 -3.00 -7.36 -2.26
N ASP A 281 -3.82 -7.90 -3.16
CA ASP A 281 -5.11 -7.31 -3.58
C ASP A 281 -6.24 -8.29 -3.24
N THR A 282 -7.13 -7.87 -2.35
CA THR A 282 -8.28 -8.67 -1.92
C THR A 282 -9.50 -8.55 -2.83
N GLY A 283 -9.54 -7.59 -3.75
CA GLY A 283 -10.61 -7.32 -4.70
C GLY A 283 -10.64 -8.28 -5.89
N VAL A 284 -9.59 -9.08 -6.11
CA VAL A 284 -9.54 -10.03 -7.23
C VAL A 284 -9.20 -11.46 -6.79
N THR A 285 -9.61 -12.42 -7.63
CA THR A 285 -9.38 -13.87 -7.44
C THR A 285 -8.50 -14.48 -8.52
N THR A 286 -8.41 -13.81 -9.68
CA THR A 286 -7.47 -14.10 -10.77
C THR A 286 -6.18 -13.32 -10.51
N GLY A 287 -5.04 -14.01 -10.54
CA GLY A 287 -3.73 -13.37 -10.40
C GLY A 287 -3.32 -12.69 -11.69
N PHE A 288 -2.62 -11.56 -11.59
CA PHE A 288 -2.07 -10.84 -12.75
C PHE A 288 -0.55 -10.88 -12.66
N LEU A 289 0.09 -11.56 -13.61
CA LEU A 289 1.51 -11.82 -13.63
C LEU A 289 2.16 -11.14 -14.83
N THR A 290 3.00 -10.13 -14.58
CA THR A 290 4.04 -9.74 -15.53
C THR A 290 5.30 -10.55 -15.16
N PRO A 291 5.70 -11.55 -15.96
CA PRO A 291 6.77 -12.46 -15.59
C PRO A 291 8.15 -11.77 -15.67
N PRO A 292 9.17 -12.28 -14.97
CA PRO A 292 10.54 -11.81 -15.12
C PRO A 292 11.04 -11.83 -16.57
N ILE A 293 11.99 -10.93 -16.90
CA ILE A 293 12.67 -10.93 -18.19
C ILE A 293 13.34 -12.31 -18.40
N GLY A 294 13.20 -12.86 -19.61
CA GLY A 294 13.78 -14.14 -19.98
C GLY A 294 12.85 -15.35 -19.75
N VAL A 295 11.61 -15.14 -19.32
CA VAL A 295 10.59 -16.18 -19.29
C VAL A 295 9.28 -15.70 -19.92
N THR A 296 8.68 -16.56 -20.72
CA THR A 296 7.37 -16.33 -21.34
C THR A 296 6.49 -17.54 -21.08
N PRO A 297 5.64 -17.49 -20.03
CA PRO A 297 4.71 -18.56 -19.76
C PRO A 297 3.81 -18.82 -20.98
N GLN A 298 3.54 -20.09 -21.25
CA GLN A 298 2.55 -20.47 -22.23
C GLN A 298 1.16 -20.11 -21.70
N VAL A 299 0.26 -19.72 -22.60
CA VAL A 299 -1.11 -19.33 -22.26
C VAL A 299 -2.12 -20.21 -23.01
N GLY A 300 -3.28 -20.42 -22.40
CA GLY A 300 -4.39 -21.18 -22.95
C GLY A 300 -5.72 -20.78 -22.33
N THR A 301 -6.79 -21.45 -22.72
CA THR A 301 -8.15 -21.18 -22.21
C THR A 301 -8.22 -21.33 -20.70
N GLY A 302 -8.56 -20.25 -20.00
CA GLY A 302 -8.83 -20.27 -18.56
C GLY A 302 -10.13 -20.99 -18.18
N PRO A 303 -10.34 -21.25 -16.88
CA PRO A 303 -11.61 -21.72 -16.37
C PRO A 303 -12.71 -20.64 -16.52
N THR A 304 -13.97 -21.07 -16.59
CA THR A 304 -15.12 -20.16 -16.72
C THR A 304 -15.17 -19.16 -15.58
N GLY A 305 -15.21 -17.87 -15.89
CA GLY A 305 -15.21 -16.79 -14.90
C GLY A 305 -13.82 -16.28 -14.51
N ALA A 306 -12.75 -16.81 -15.12
CA ALA A 306 -11.41 -16.23 -14.96
C ALA A 306 -11.27 -14.89 -15.69
N GLU A 307 -10.56 -13.96 -15.06
CA GLU A 307 -10.35 -12.59 -15.55
C GLU A 307 -9.04 -12.46 -16.34
N CYS A 308 -8.76 -13.38 -17.27
CA CYS A 308 -7.50 -13.35 -18.03
C CYS A 308 -7.62 -12.55 -19.34
N ASN A 309 -6.48 -12.01 -19.79
CA ASN A 309 -6.37 -11.27 -21.05
C ASN A 309 -6.81 -12.07 -22.29
N GLY A 310 -7.33 -11.36 -23.30
CA GLY A 310 -7.59 -11.89 -24.64
C GLY A 310 -9.07 -12.14 -24.92
N SER A 311 -9.44 -12.06 -26.21
CA SER A 311 -10.78 -12.36 -26.68
C SER A 311 -11.13 -13.85 -26.49
N THR A 312 -12.41 -14.12 -26.28
CA THR A 312 -12.98 -15.41 -25.88
C THR A 312 -12.40 -16.59 -26.69
N PRO A 313 -11.69 -17.56 -26.05
CA PRO A 313 -11.50 -17.70 -24.60
C PRO A 313 -10.29 -16.92 -24.02
N PRO A 314 -10.40 -16.46 -22.76
CA PRO A 314 -9.34 -15.72 -22.07
C PRO A 314 -8.06 -16.58 -21.93
N SER A 315 -6.92 -15.95 -22.19
CA SER A 315 -5.57 -16.54 -22.22
C SER A 315 -4.90 -16.49 -20.84
N CYS A 316 -5.18 -17.50 -20.03
CA CYS A 316 -4.53 -17.70 -18.74
C CYS A 316 -3.24 -18.52 -18.88
N ALA A 317 -2.33 -18.43 -17.91
CA ALA A 317 -1.18 -19.32 -17.82
C ALA A 317 -1.61 -20.79 -17.85
N VAL A 318 -0.89 -21.64 -18.57
CA VAL A 318 -1.24 -23.05 -18.67
C VAL A 318 -0.85 -23.86 -17.44
N SER A 319 -1.53 -24.99 -17.24
CA SER A 319 -1.18 -26.01 -16.24
C SER A 319 0.32 -26.31 -16.23
N GLY A 320 0.91 -26.40 -15.03
CA GLY A 320 2.34 -26.62 -14.84
C GLY A 320 3.18 -25.33 -14.77
N THR A 321 2.60 -24.16 -15.06
CA THR A 321 3.28 -22.88 -14.82
C THR A 321 3.50 -22.70 -13.32
N SER A 322 4.76 -22.70 -12.90
CA SER A 322 5.15 -22.52 -11.50
C SER A 322 5.43 -21.06 -11.20
N VAL A 323 4.93 -20.57 -10.06
CA VAL A 323 5.15 -19.22 -9.56
C VAL A 323 5.55 -19.31 -8.10
N ARG A 324 6.67 -18.68 -7.73
CA ARG A 324 7.12 -18.52 -6.36
C ARG A 324 7.41 -17.04 -6.11
N VAL A 325 7.03 -16.57 -4.94
CA VAL A 325 7.40 -15.25 -4.41
C VAL A 325 8.20 -15.44 -3.14
N SER A 326 9.29 -14.69 -3.01
CA SER A 326 10.07 -14.63 -1.78
C SER A 326 10.48 -13.20 -1.46
N PHE A 327 10.38 -12.85 -0.18
CA PHE A 327 10.92 -11.62 0.40
C PHE A 327 12.14 -12.00 1.21
N SER A 328 13.32 -11.52 0.85
CA SER A 328 14.59 -11.96 1.43
C SER A 328 15.22 -10.87 2.30
N ASN A 329 16.04 -11.30 3.26
CA ASN A 329 16.95 -10.43 4.01
C ASN A 329 18.39 -10.47 3.46
N GLY A 330 18.55 -10.90 2.20
CA GLY A 330 19.84 -11.12 1.53
C GLY A 330 20.43 -12.53 1.71
N THR A 331 19.98 -13.31 2.68
CA THR A 331 20.50 -14.69 2.91
C THR A 331 19.41 -15.76 2.86
N SER A 332 18.22 -15.47 3.38
CA SER A 332 17.09 -16.38 3.41
C SER A 332 15.77 -15.62 3.22
N PRO A 333 14.75 -16.25 2.59
CA PRO A 333 13.40 -15.71 2.59
C PRO A 333 12.88 -15.54 4.02
N VAL A 334 12.47 -14.33 4.39
CA VAL A 334 11.74 -14.06 5.64
C VAL A 334 10.26 -14.40 5.50
N ALA A 335 9.73 -14.31 4.28
CA ALA A 335 8.41 -14.79 3.92
C ALA A 335 8.41 -15.26 2.46
N SER A 336 7.59 -16.26 2.15
CA SER A 336 7.47 -16.77 0.78
C SER A 336 6.15 -17.49 0.57
N PHE A 337 5.66 -17.47 -0.66
CA PHE A 337 4.55 -18.32 -1.09
C PHE A 337 4.77 -18.83 -2.50
N GLN A 338 4.13 -19.94 -2.83
CA GLN A 338 4.26 -20.54 -4.16
C GLN A 338 3.04 -21.34 -4.56
N TYR A 339 2.83 -21.46 -5.86
CA TYR A 339 1.85 -22.34 -6.46
C TYR A 339 2.30 -22.79 -7.86
N THR A 340 1.63 -23.80 -8.38
CA THR A 340 1.77 -24.25 -9.77
C THR A 340 0.39 -24.33 -10.37
N VAL A 341 0.14 -23.63 -11.47
CA VAL A 341 -1.16 -23.62 -12.14
C VAL A 341 -1.63 -25.07 -12.36
N GLY A 342 -2.84 -25.35 -11.90
CA GLY A 342 -3.42 -26.68 -11.88
C GLY A 342 -4.05 -27.09 -13.22
N PRO A 343 -4.71 -28.26 -13.23
CA PRO A 343 -5.49 -28.72 -14.37
C PRO A 343 -6.50 -27.68 -14.86
N ASN A 344 -6.82 -27.72 -16.16
CA ASN A 344 -7.72 -26.75 -16.82
C ASN A 344 -7.28 -25.28 -16.67
N ASN A 345 -5.98 -25.04 -16.51
CA ASN A 345 -5.37 -23.71 -16.39
C ASN A 345 -5.93 -22.89 -15.20
N GLY A 346 -6.42 -23.59 -14.18
CA GLY A 346 -7.00 -23.00 -12.98
C GLY A 346 -6.16 -23.22 -11.73
N ALA A 347 -6.81 -23.16 -10.57
CA ALA A 347 -6.16 -23.29 -9.29
C ALA A 347 -5.49 -24.67 -9.07
N GLN A 348 -4.38 -24.66 -8.34
CA GLN A 348 -3.71 -25.86 -7.88
C GLN A 348 -4.53 -26.56 -6.78
N ASN A 349 -4.86 -27.84 -6.98
CA ASN A 349 -5.54 -28.61 -5.95
C ASN A 349 -4.69 -28.73 -4.67
N GLY A 350 -5.31 -28.56 -3.51
CA GLY A 350 -4.66 -28.66 -2.19
C GLY A 350 -3.73 -27.50 -1.83
N ASN A 351 -3.64 -26.45 -2.65
CA ASN A 351 -2.85 -25.25 -2.35
C ASN A 351 -3.77 -24.04 -2.08
N PRO A 352 -3.96 -23.64 -0.82
CA PRO A 352 -4.85 -22.54 -0.46
C PRO A 352 -4.41 -21.18 -1.03
N VAL A 353 -3.12 -20.94 -1.26
CA VAL A 353 -2.62 -19.66 -1.81
C VAL A 353 -2.61 -19.61 -3.34
N SER A 354 -3.01 -20.68 -4.03
CA SER A 354 -3.17 -20.65 -5.49
C SER A 354 -4.32 -19.73 -5.89
N PRO A 355 -4.12 -18.80 -6.85
CA PRO A 355 -5.20 -18.02 -7.44
C PRO A 355 -6.16 -18.91 -8.23
N TYR A 356 -7.36 -18.40 -8.53
CA TYR A 356 -8.38 -19.11 -9.31
C TYR A 356 -7.87 -19.43 -10.72
N ALA A 357 -7.18 -18.45 -11.32
CA ALA A 357 -6.45 -18.53 -12.58
C ALA A 357 -5.33 -17.47 -12.55
N VAL A 358 -4.46 -17.46 -13.58
CA VAL A 358 -3.40 -16.45 -13.70
C VAL A 358 -3.46 -15.83 -15.10
N SER A 359 -3.79 -14.54 -15.18
CA SER A 359 -3.58 -13.73 -16.38
C SER A 359 -2.10 -13.44 -16.54
N VAL A 360 -1.57 -13.64 -17.75
CA VAL A 360 -0.19 -13.29 -18.08
C VAL A 360 -0.17 -11.97 -18.84
N GLU A 361 0.45 -10.98 -18.22
CA GLU A 361 0.71 -9.66 -18.79
C GLU A 361 2.08 -9.65 -19.46
N ARG A 362 2.19 -9.01 -20.63
CA ARG A 362 3.44 -9.01 -21.43
C ARG A 362 4.16 -7.66 -21.44
N ASN A 363 3.58 -6.65 -20.81
CA ASN A 363 4.08 -5.28 -20.82
C ASN A 363 4.37 -4.81 -19.40
N GLY A 364 5.46 -4.04 -19.25
CA GLY A 364 5.83 -3.40 -17.99
C GLY A 364 6.90 -4.15 -17.19
N ALA A 365 7.19 -3.62 -16.01
CA ALA A 365 8.10 -4.26 -15.06
C ALA A 365 7.48 -5.55 -14.49
N SER A 366 8.33 -6.49 -14.07
CA SER A 366 7.89 -7.72 -13.40
C SER A 366 6.96 -7.37 -12.24
N PHE A 367 5.84 -8.05 -12.16
CA PHE A 367 4.77 -7.71 -11.22
C PHE A 367 3.91 -8.93 -10.94
N LEU A 368 3.41 -9.05 -9.71
CA LEU A 368 2.38 -10.01 -9.36
C LEU A 368 1.29 -9.36 -8.50
N ASN A 369 0.05 -9.50 -8.95
CA ASN A 369 -1.10 -9.41 -8.07
C ASN A 369 -1.33 -10.78 -7.41
N ALA A 370 -1.15 -10.83 -6.10
CA ALA A 370 -1.21 -12.05 -5.29
C ALA A 370 -2.65 -12.49 -4.96
N THR A 371 -3.67 -11.69 -5.31
CA THR A 371 -5.11 -11.95 -5.11
C THR A 371 -5.51 -12.10 -3.65
N VAL A 372 -6.81 -12.21 -3.37
CA VAL A 372 -7.35 -12.48 -2.02
C VAL A 372 -6.75 -13.73 -1.36
N ARG A 373 -6.18 -14.64 -2.17
CA ARG A 373 -5.66 -15.94 -1.73
C ARG A 373 -4.48 -15.86 -0.79
N PHE A 374 -3.76 -14.74 -0.74
CA PHE A 374 -2.71 -14.57 0.27
C PHE A 374 -3.27 -14.68 1.70
N LEU A 375 -4.53 -14.31 1.94
CA LEU A 375 -5.17 -14.41 3.26
C LEU A 375 -5.31 -15.86 3.75
N GLN A 376 -5.29 -16.84 2.84
CA GLN A 376 -5.29 -18.26 3.23
C GLN A 376 -3.94 -18.69 3.83
N GLY A 377 -2.87 -18.10 3.32
CA GLY A 377 -1.50 -18.37 3.76
C GLY A 377 -1.06 -17.49 4.92
N PHE A 378 -1.56 -16.25 4.99
CA PHE A 378 -1.05 -15.24 5.92
C PHE A 378 -2.16 -14.42 6.56
N THR A 379 -2.00 -14.14 7.85
CA THR A 379 -2.45 -12.87 8.41
C THR A 379 -1.52 -11.79 7.84
N TYR A 380 -2.11 -10.71 7.32
CA TYR A 380 -1.40 -9.61 6.68
C TYR A 380 -1.57 -8.34 7.50
N PHE A 381 -0.59 -7.47 7.57
CA PHE A 381 -0.85 -6.11 8.05
C PHE A 381 -0.17 -5.07 7.18
N TYR A 382 -0.69 -3.86 7.24
CA TYR A 382 -0.10 -2.67 6.64
C TYR A 382 0.13 -1.60 7.72
N ASP A 383 1.37 -1.13 7.81
CA ASP A 383 1.82 -0.01 8.66
C ASP A 383 2.11 1.19 7.76
N ALA A 384 1.13 2.09 7.69
CA ALA A 384 1.22 3.29 6.87
C ALA A 384 2.17 4.34 7.46
N ALA A 385 2.35 4.35 8.79
CA ALA A 385 3.21 5.31 9.46
C ALA A 385 4.68 5.03 9.18
N ASN A 386 5.07 3.76 9.24
CA ASN A 386 6.48 3.38 9.10
C ASN A 386 6.78 2.71 7.77
N GLY A 387 5.80 2.47 6.89
CA GLY A 387 6.02 1.90 5.57
C GLY A 387 6.48 0.46 5.62
N PHE A 388 5.66 -0.39 6.23
CA PHE A 388 5.86 -1.83 6.26
C PHE A 388 4.58 -2.56 5.88
N ILE A 389 4.74 -3.72 5.28
CA ILE A 389 3.74 -4.78 5.43
C ILE A 389 4.28 -5.86 6.36
N GLY A 390 3.37 -6.58 7.01
CA GLY A 390 3.68 -7.76 7.78
C GLY A 390 3.01 -8.99 7.18
N LEU A 391 3.73 -10.12 7.15
CA LEU A 391 3.19 -11.43 6.84
C LEU A 391 3.41 -12.39 8.01
N LYS A 392 2.34 -13.00 8.50
CA LYS A 392 2.39 -14.04 9.52
C LYS A 392 1.63 -15.25 9.02
N ALA A 393 2.34 -16.37 8.84
CA ALA A 393 1.73 -17.61 8.38
C ALA A 393 0.57 -18.01 9.31
N THR A 394 -0.57 -18.38 8.73
CA THR A 394 -1.77 -18.74 9.49
C THR A 394 -1.60 -20.04 10.26
N GLY A 395 -0.69 -20.92 9.81
CA GLY A 395 -0.55 -22.29 10.31
C GLY A 395 -1.49 -23.29 9.62
N GLU A 396 -2.54 -22.80 8.95
CA GLU A 396 -3.53 -23.61 8.24
C GLU A 396 -3.05 -24.02 6.84
N THR A 397 -2.17 -23.23 6.23
CA THR A 397 -1.56 -23.54 4.93
C THR A 397 -0.25 -24.34 5.13
N PRO A 398 -0.05 -25.47 4.42
CA PRO A 398 1.22 -26.19 4.45
C PRO A 398 2.43 -25.29 4.16
N THR A 399 3.50 -25.44 4.92
CA THR A 399 4.70 -24.58 4.84
C THR A 399 5.40 -24.60 3.47
N GLN A 400 5.18 -25.65 2.68
CA GLN A 400 5.64 -25.73 1.29
C GLN A 400 4.93 -24.76 0.35
N PHE A 401 3.78 -24.22 0.73
CA PHE A 401 2.99 -23.27 -0.08
C PHE A 401 3.06 -21.85 0.46
N ALA A 402 3.12 -21.66 1.77
CA ALA A 402 3.29 -20.36 2.41
C ALA A 402 4.07 -20.49 3.71
N ALA A 403 5.07 -19.64 3.91
CA ALA A 403 5.89 -19.63 5.12
C ALA A 403 6.34 -18.20 5.47
N SER A 404 6.53 -17.94 6.77
CA SER A 404 7.05 -16.69 7.32
C SER A 404 7.92 -16.99 8.54
N ILE A 405 9.01 -16.25 8.73
CA ILE A 405 9.89 -16.34 9.90
C ILE A 405 9.48 -15.24 10.89
N PRO A 406 8.93 -15.58 12.08
CA PRO A 406 8.46 -14.59 13.04
C PRO A 406 9.55 -13.57 13.39
N SER A 407 9.18 -12.29 13.39
CA SER A 407 10.05 -11.16 13.73
C SER A 407 11.25 -10.95 12.81
N ALA A 408 11.35 -11.68 11.69
CA ALA A 408 12.36 -11.42 10.66
C ALA A 408 11.96 -10.22 9.79
N MET A 409 12.95 -9.57 9.18
CA MET A 409 12.75 -8.38 8.34
C MET A 409 13.44 -8.52 6.99
N ALA A 410 12.71 -8.19 5.92
CA ALA A 410 13.23 -7.96 4.58
C ALA A 410 13.30 -6.47 4.30
N VAL A 411 14.47 -6.00 3.84
CA VAL A 411 14.74 -4.59 3.52
C VAL A 411 15.27 -4.50 2.09
N GLU A 412 14.74 -5.28 1.15
CA GLU A 412 15.17 -5.23 -0.25
C GLU A 412 14.49 -4.05 -0.98
N GLY A 413 15.31 -3.16 -1.55
CA GLY A 413 14.87 -1.99 -2.32
C GLY A 413 16.03 -1.04 -2.59
N VAL A 414 15.90 -0.16 -3.59
CA VAL A 414 16.90 0.85 -3.99
C VAL A 414 17.26 1.78 -2.82
N PHE A 415 16.37 1.85 -1.83
CA PHE A 415 16.58 2.51 -0.55
C PHE A 415 17.61 1.84 0.36
N GLN A 416 18.02 0.58 0.16
CA GLN A 416 19.21 0.04 0.84
C GLN A 416 20.48 0.81 0.46
N CYS A 417 20.54 1.34 -0.77
CA CYS A 417 21.64 2.18 -1.23
C CYS A 417 21.73 3.49 -0.41
N PHE A 418 20.58 4.00 0.07
CA PHE A 418 20.49 5.21 0.88
C PHE A 418 20.55 4.94 2.40
N PHE A 419 19.94 3.85 2.90
CA PHE A 419 19.87 3.50 4.33
C PHE A 419 21.05 2.65 4.82
N SER A 420 21.81 2.00 3.94
CA SER A 420 23.14 1.49 4.32
C SER A 420 24.10 2.65 4.63
N TRP A 421 23.80 3.85 4.12
CA TRP A 421 24.56 5.08 4.37
C TRP A 421 24.06 5.91 5.56
N ALA A 422 22.76 5.87 5.89
CA ALA A 422 22.20 6.55 7.05
C ALA A 422 21.33 5.58 7.88
N GLY A 423 21.79 5.23 9.08
CA GLY A 423 21.03 4.36 9.99
C GLY A 423 19.64 4.94 10.30
N PRO A 424 18.60 4.11 10.44
CA PRO A 424 17.28 4.58 10.84
C PRO A 424 17.34 5.08 12.28
N ASN A 425 17.35 6.40 12.48
CA ASN A 425 17.31 6.99 13.81
C ASN A 425 15.85 7.19 14.23
N PHE A 426 15.32 6.23 14.98
CA PHE A 426 14.00 6.32 15.63
C PHE A 426 14.05 7.08 16.97
N VAL A 427 15.16 7.73 17.30
CA VAL A 427 15.35 8.44 18.57
C VAL A 427 15.27 9.94 18.33
N SER A 428 14.58 10.65 19.22
CA SER A 428 14.53 12.12 19.26
C SER A 428 15.91 12.73 19.01
N PRO A 429 16.01 13.79 18.19
CA PRO A 429 17.30 14.41 17.90
C PRO A 429 17.97 14.90 19.20
N PRO A 430 19.32 14.89 19.27
CA PRO A 430 20.04 15.31 20.48
C PRO A 430 19.62 16.72 20.91
N SER A 431 19.49 16.95 22.22
CA SER A 431 18.91 18.17 22.83
C SER A 431 19.42 19.51 22.30
N ARG A 432 20.63 19.56 21.73
CA ARG A 432 21.17 20.74 21.01
C ARG A 432 20.34 21.19 19.80
N TRP A 433 19.46 20.33 19.27
CA TRP A 433 18.52 20.66 18.19
C TRP A 433 17.36 21.55 18.66
N TYR A 434 16.95 21.48 19.93
CA TYR A 434 15.77 22.20 20.41
C TYR A 434 16.07 23.66 20.75
N ASP A 435 17.25 23.95 21.30
CA ASP A 435 17.58 25.27 21.88
C ASP A 435 17.86 26.38 20.86
N ARG A 436 18.07 26.07 19.58
CA ARG A 436 18.23 27.09 18.52
C ARG A 436 17.05 27.18 17.53
N LEU A 437 16.04 26.34 17.71
CA LEU A 437 14.80 26.39 16.95
C LEU A 437 13.76 27.19 17.75
N THR A 438 13.82 28.52 17.68
CA THR A 438 12.66 29.34 18.02
C THR A 438 11.54 28.97 17.04
N THR A 439 10.65 28.06 17.48
CA THR A 439 9.64 27.33 16.70
C THR A 439 10.21 26.37 15.63
N PRO A 440 10.05 25.04 15.75
CA PRO A 440 10.61 24.11 14.77
C PRO A 440 9.86 24.23 13.45
N LYS A 441 10.51 24.89 12.47
CA LYS A 441 10.06 25.06 11.09
C LYS A 441 10.03 23.77 10.25
N TYR A 442 10.29 22.58 10.81
CA TYR A 442 10.27 21.33 10.04
C TYR A 442 9.88 20.15 10.95
N LYS A 443 8.82 19.39 10.58
CA LYS A 443 8.23 18.31 11.39
C LYS A 443 8.03 16.98 10.62
N TRP A 444 8.77 16.72 9.55
CA TRP A 444 8.66 15.49 8.74
C TRP A 444 9.98 14.70 8.73
N PRO A 445 9.96 13.35 8.62
CA PRO A 445 11.07 12.51 9.04
C PRO A 445 12.27 12.71 8.13
N TYR A 446 13.25 13.46 8.63
CA TYR A 446 14.60 13.46 8.11
C TYR A 446 15.25 12.15 8.48
N THR A 447 15.67 11.36 7.49
CA THR A 447 16.80 10.47 7.74
C THR A 447 18.05 11.34 7.69
N TYR A 448 18.81 11.40 8.79
CA TYR A 448 20.04 12.18 8.85
C TYR A 448 21.23 11.34 9.34
N ILE A 449 22.42 11.63 8.81
CA ILE A 449 23.70 11.13 9.35
C ILE A 449 24.54 12.31 9.84
N TYR A 450 25.16 12.15 11.02
CA TYR A 450 26.16 13.08 11.53
C TYR A 450 27.56 12.63 11.10
N TYR A 451 28.21 13.43 10.29
CA TYR A 451 29.57 13.16 9.84
C TYR A 451 30.56 13.81 10.82
N GLN A 452 31.13 13.00 11.70
CA GLN A 452 31.97 13.48 12.81
C GLN A 452 33.20 14.27 12.35
N HIS A 453 33.79 13.90 11.21
CA HIS A 453 35.00 14.53 10.70
C HIS A 453 34.76 15.97 10.23
N ASP A 454 33.65 16.22 9.53
CA ASP A 454 33.34 17.58 9.01
C ASP A 454 32.34 18.33 9.90
N GLN A 455 31.86 17.68 10.98
CA GLN A 455 30.82 18.21 11.87
C GLN A 455 29.55 18.66 11.13
N ILE A 456 29.20 17.98 10.04
CA ILE A 456 28.01 18.26 9.24
C ILE A 456 26.94 17.19 9.46
N TYR A 457 25.68 17.58 9.37
CA TYR A 457 24.58 16.63 9.21
C TYR A 457 24.16 16.58 7.75
N VAL A 458 23.95 15.39 7.20
CA VAL A 458 23.32 15.25 5.87
C VAL A 458 21.95 14.64 6.08
N GLY A 459 20.91 15.27 5.55
CA GLY A 459 19.54 14.77 5.66
C GLY A 459 18.80 14.90 4.34
N VAL A 460 17.84 14.02 4.09
CA VAL A 460 16.90 14.16 2.98
C VAL A 460 15.63 14.78 3.53
N SER A 461 15.13 15.82 2.87
CA SER A 461 13.76 16.28 3.13
C SER A 461 12.87 15.82 1.98
N SER A 462 11.62 15.51 2.32
CA SER A 462 10.54 15.26 1.37
C SER A 462 10.03 16.55 0.69
N GLY A 463 10.74 17.67 0.82
CA GLY A 463 10.43 18.97 0.20
C GLY A 463 10.29 20.12 1.21
N ASN A 464 9.82 21.28 0.72
CA ASN A 464 9.53 22.46 1.55
C ASN A 464 8.41 22.18 2.56
N LEU A 465 8.45 22.96 3.66
CA LEU A 465 7.47 23.02 4.76
C LEU A 465 6.06 22.57 4.39
N ALA A 466 5.58 21.52 5.07
CA ALA A 466 4.16 21.34 5.32
C ALA A 466 3.63 22.60 6.02
N SER A 467 2.78 23.40 5.36
CA SER A 467 1.94 24.34 6.09
C SER A 467 0.72 23.57 6.59
N GLY A 468 0.71 23.22 7.88
CA GLY A 468 -0.34 22.38 8.46
C GLY A 468 -0.16 20.89 8.12
N ASN A 469 -1.24 20.23 7.69
CA ASN A 469 -1.29 18.79 7.41
C ASN A 469 -1.11 18.45 5.90
N ILE A 470 -0.52 19.35 5.11
CA ILE A 470 -0.29 19.14 3.66
C ILE A 470 1.13 18.57 3.46
N PRO A 471 1.32 17.45 2.73
CA PRO A 471 2.64 16.92 2.43
C PRO A 471 3.52 17.91 1.67
N ALA A 472 4.83 17.78 1.83
CA ALA A 472 5.82 18.64 1.19
C ALA A 472 5.74 18.57 -0.36
N THR A 473 5.82 19.72 -1.03
CA THR A 473 5.43 19.87 -2.45
C THR A 473 6.60 20.03 -3.43
N THR A 474 7.85 19.89 -2.96
CA THR A 474 9.04 19.96 -3.83
C THR A 474 9.82 18.66 -3.77
N SER A 475 10.46 18.30 -4.89
CA SER A 475 11.31 17.11 -5.05
C SER A 475 12.14 16.78 -3.80
N ASN A 476 12.12 15.50 -3.40
CA ASN A 476 13.03 14.94 -2.40
C ASN A 476 14.43 15.49 -2.65
N SER A 477 14.94 16.34 -1.76
CA SER A 477 16.23 17.03 -1.95
C SER A 477 17.16 16.64 -0.83
N VAL A 478 18.45 16.52 -1.16
CA VAL A 478 19.49 16.28 -0.16
C VAL A 478 19.89 17.62 0.43
N TYR A 479 19.93 17.72 1.75
CA TYR A 479 20.35 18.91 2.48
C TYR A 479 21.56 18.59 3.35
N THR A 480 22.47 19.55 3.49
CA THR A 480 23.54 19.49 4.49
C THR A 480 23.37 20.63 5.48
N LEU A 481 23.48 20.34 6.77
CA LEU A 481 23.60 21.31 7.85
C LEU A 481 25.08 21.48 8.19
N GLY A 482 25.61 22.68 7.95
CA GLY A 482 26.98 23.02 8.33
C GLY A 482 27.15 23.14 9.84
N SER A 483 28.40 23.15 10.31
CA SER A 483 28.74 23.43 11.71
C SER A 483 28.33 24.83 12.19
N ASP A 484 28.05 25.73 11.23
CA ASP A 484 27.47 27.06 11.42
C ASP A 484 25.95 27.06 11.63
N GLY A 485 25.31 25.89 11.51
CA GLY A 485 23.85 25.73 11.63
C GLY A 485 23.07 26.18 10.38
N GLN A 486 23.74 26.41 9.25
CA GLN A 486 23.08 26.77 7.99
C GLN A 486 22.73 25.56 7.14
N TYR A 487 21.53 25.57 6.56
CA TYR A 487 21.05 24.53 5.65
C TYR A 487 21.46 24.87 4.21
N THR A 488 22.06 23.90 3.51
CA THR A 488 22.35 24.01 2.08
C THR A 488 21.61 22.91 1.33
N ASN A 489 20.74 23.29 0.38
CA ASN A 489 20.14 22.37 -0.57
C ASN A 489 21.23 21.89 -1.56
N ARG A 490 21.39 20.58 -1.68
CA ARG A 490 22.38 19.92 -2.54
C ARG A 490 21.80 19.33 -3.83
N GLY A 491 20.54 19.63 -4.13
CA GLY A 491 19.85 19.16 -5.33
C GLY A 491 18.94 17.96 -5.06
N ALA A 492 18.34 17.45 -6.13
CA ALA A 492 17.38 16.36 -6.07
C ALA A 492 18.04 15.05 -5.62
N LEU A 493 17.31 14.27 -4.83
CA LEU A 493 17.68 12.94 -4.37
C LEU A 493 18.00 12.01 -5.54
N SER A 494 17.29 12.15 -6.66
CA SER A 494 17.54 11.39 -7.90
C SER A 494 18.98 11.50 -8.38
N ASP A 495 19.57 12.69 -8.31
CA ASP A 495 20.93 12.95 -8.78
C ASP A 495 21.96 12.28 -7.87
N TRP A 496 21.64 12.21 -6.57
CA TRP A 496 22.46 11.56 -5.56
C TRP A 496 22.35 10.03 -5.63
N LEU A 497 21.16 9.50 -5.89
CA LEU A 497 20.94 8.05 -6.09
C LEU A 497 21.68 7.55 -7.33
N ALA A 498 21.59 8.27 -8.46
CA ALA A 498 22.32 7.95 -9.67
C ALA A 498 23.85 7.99 -9.45
N ALA A 499 24.35 8.99 -8.72
CA ALA A 499 25.76 9.10 -8.37
C ALA A 499 26.26 8.02 -7.40
N ALA A 500 25.38 7.47 -6.55
CA ALA A 500 25.68 6.37 -5.64
C ALA A 500 25.57 4.98 -6.30
N GLY A 501 25.33 4.91 -7.62
CA GLY A 501 25.20 3.65 -8.35
C GLY A 501 23.89 2.91 -8.07
N CYS A 502 22.90 3.60 -7.49
CA CYS A 502 21.59 3.05 -7.21
C CYS A 502 20.77 3.10 -8.52
N GLN A 503 20.31 1.93 -9.00
CA GLN A 503 19.48 1.81 -10.21
C GLN A 503 18.00 2.03 -9.91
#